data_AF-A0A7J4RLG4-F1
#
_entry.id   AF-A0A7J4RLG4-F1
#
_cell.length_a   1.000
_cell.length_b   1.000
_cell.length_c   1.000
_cell.angle_alpha   90.00
_cell.angle_beta   90.00
_cell.angle_gamma   90.00
#
_symmetry.space_group_name_H-M   'P 1'
#
loop_
_entity.id
_entity.type
_entity.pdbx_description
1 polymer ?
#
loop_
_entity_poly.entity_id
_entity_poly.type
_entity_poly.pdbx_seq_one_letter_code
_entity_poly.pdbx_strand_id
1 'polypeptide(L)'
;NSVLIFSFSMGFLWLATVPLTSGLVAHIYGVRYMATLYGIVFFSHQMGSFVGVYLGGVLYDMYGSYTTVWWIGIAVGIFSSLIHLPVREKPLNRSNRI
;
A
#
# COMPACT_ATOMS: atom_id res chain seq x y z
N ASN A 1 -23.12 -1.83 15.89
CA ASN A 1 -23.30 -1.99 14.43
C ASN A 1 -22.13 -1.48 13.59
N SER A 2 -21.52 -0.32 13.88
CA SER A 2 -20.42 0.23 13.05
C SER A 2 -19.19 -0.69 12.92
N VAL A 3 -18.84 -1.43 13.98
CA VAL A 3 -17.72 -2.39 13.96
C VAL A 3 -17.92 -3.51 12.95
N LEU A 4 -19.15 -4.01 12.79
CA LEU A 4 -19.43 -5.09 11.83
C LEU A 4 -19.25 -4.63 10.38
N ILE A 5 -19.73 -3.42 10.07
CA ILE A 5 -19.57 -2.81 8.74
C ILE A 5 -18.09 -2.57 8.47
N PHE A 6 -17.36 -1.99 9.44
CA PHE A 6 -15.92 -1.77 9.33
C PHE A 6 -15.16 -3.08 9.09
N SER A 7 -15.40 -4.10 9.92
CA SER A 7 -14.71 -5.40 9.79
C SER A 7 -15.04 -6.10 8.49
N PHE A 8 -16.29 -6.04 8.02
CA PHE A 8 -16.68 -6.55 6.70
C PHE A 8 -15.90 -5.83 5.60
N SER A 9 -15.91 -4.49 5.57
CA SER A 9 -15.17 -3.70 4.58
C SER A 9 -13.66 -3.98 4.61
N MET A 10 -13.07 -4.06 5.81
CA MET A 10 -11.65 -4.41 5.98
C MET A 10 -11.36 -5.82 5.45
N GLY A 11 -12.25 -6.79 5.65
CA GLY A 11 -12.10 -8.14 5.10
C GLY A 11 -11.95 -8.18 3.58
N PHE A 12 -12.69 -7.32 2.86
CA PHE A 12 -12.56 -7.21 1.40
C PHE A 12 -11.32 -6.42 0.97
N LEU A 13 -10.93 -5.37 1.70
CA LEU A 13 -9.95 -4.40 1.25
C LEU A 13 -8.51 -4.71 1.70
N TRP A 14 -8.33 -5.35 2.86
CA TRP A 14 -7.03 -5.47 3.55
C TRP A 14 -5.91 -6.06 2.69
N LEU A 15 -6.22 -7.08 1.88
CA LEU A 15 -5.24 -7.76 1.02
C LEU A 15 -5.50 -7.57 -0.47
N ALA A 16 -6.46 -6.76 -0.88
CA ALA A 16 -6.88 -6.67 -2.27
C ALA A 16 -5.74 -6.22 -3.23
N THR A 17 -4.83 -5.38 -2.74
CA THR A 17 -3.78 -4.76 -3.56
C THR A 17 -2.51 -5.60 -3.68
N VAL A 18 -2.20 -6.47 -2.72
CA VAL A 18 -0.95 -7.25 -2.69
C VAL A 18 -0.84 -8.27 -3.84
N PRO A 19 -1.82 -9.14 -4.10
CA PRO A 19 -1.74 -10.10 -5.21
C PRO A 19 -1.90 -9.41 -6.57
N LEU A 20 -2.70 -8.34 -6.66
CA LEU A 20 -2.90 -7.60 -7.92
C LEU A 20 -1.61 -6.91 -8.38
N THR A 21 -0.94 -6.20 -7.47
CA THR A 21 0.32 -5.49 -7.79
C THR A 21 1.46 -6.46 -8.08
N SER A 22 1.60 -7.55 -7.33
CA SER A 22 2.63 -8.56 -7.58
C SER A 22 2.41 -9.33 -8.89
N GLY A 23 1.16 -9.64 -9.25
CA GLY A 23 0.79 -10.22 -10.55
C GLY A 23 1.12 -9.27 -11.72
N LEU A 24 0.80 -7.98 -11.59
CA LEU A 24 1.11 -6.98 -12.61
C LEU A 24 2.62 -6.79 -12.80
N VAL A 25 3.39 -6.73 -11.69
CA VAL A 25 4.86 -6.62 -11.75
C VAL A 25 5.47 -7.85 -12.43
N ALA A 26 4.99 -9.06 -12.10
CA ALA A 26 5.44 -10.29 -12.74
C ALA A 26 5.12 -10.30 -14.25
N HIS A 27 3.96 -9.76 -14.64
CA HIS A 27 3.56 -9.65 -16.04
C HIS A 27 4.37 -8.60 -16.83
N ILE A 28 4.71 -7.45 -16.24
CA ILE A 28 5.43 -6.36 -16.91
C ILE A 28 6.95 -6.59 -16.96
N TYR A 29 7.56 -7.02 -15.84
CA TYR A 29 9.02 -7.12 -15.68
C TYR A 29 9.55 -8.56 -15.76
N GLY A 30 8.66 -9.55 -15.75
CA GLY A 30 9.01 -10.97 -15.73
C GLY A 30 9.47 -11.46 -14.35
N VAL A 31 9.42 -12.78 -14.17
CA VAL A 31 9.74 -13.43 -12.88
C VAL A 31 11.20 -13.24 -12.45
N ARG A 32 12.11 -12.97 -13.40
CA ARG A 32 13.55 -12.80 -13.16
C ARG A 32 13.90 -11.67 -12.20
N TYR A 33 13.19 -10.54 -12.25
CA TYR A 33 13.44 -9.38 -11.38
C TYR A 33 12.46 -9.31 -10.20
N MET A 34 11.56 -10.28 -10.10
CA MET A 34 10.45 -10.25 -9.14
C MET A 34 10.96 -10.28 -7.69
N ALA A 35 12.00 -11.08 -7.39
CA ALA A 35 12.60 -11.13 -6.05
C ALA A 35 13.16 -9.78 -5.60
N THR A 36 13.90 -9.07 -6.47
CA THR A 36 14.51 -7.76 -6.13
C THR A 36 13.45 -6.68 -6.00
N LEU A 37 12.51 -6.59 -6.95
CA LEU A 37 11.43 -5.60 -6.91
C LEU A 37 10.52 -5.82 -5.71
N TYR A 38 10.15 -7.06 -5.43
CA TYR A 38 9.34 -7.40 -4.25
C TYR A 38 10.11 -7.14 -2.96
N GLY A 39 11.42 -7.39 -2.92
CA GLY A 39 12.28 -7.02 -1.78
C GLY A 39 12.26 -5.52 -1.48
N ILE A 40 12.33 -4.67 -2.51
CA ILE A 40 12.24 -3.21 -2.35
C ILE A 40 10.85 -2.80 -1.83
N VAL A 41 9.78 -3.38 -2.39
CA VAL A 41 8.40 -3.11 -1.95
C VAL A 41 8.20 -3.54 -0.50
N PHE A 42 8.66 -4.73 -0.14
CA PHE A 42 8.57 -5.26 1.22
C PHE A 42 9.35 -4.41 2.21
N PHE A 43 10.58 -4.03 1.88
CA PHE A 43 11.38 -3.12 2.72
C PHE A 43 10.65 -1.77 2.94
N SER A 44 10.12 -1.18 1.86
CA SER A 44 9.36 0.07 1.94
C SER A 44 8.11 -0.08 2.83
N HIS A 45 7.44 -1.24 2.77
CA HIS A 45 6.31 -1.55 3.63
C HIS A 45 6.71 -1.67 5.11
N GLN A 46 7.83 -2.35 5.42
CA GLN A 46 8.33 -2.46 6.79
C GLN A 46 8.71 -1.09 7.36
N MET A 47 9.38 -0.26 6.56
CA MET A 47 9.73 1.11 6.94
C MET A 47 8.48 1.95 7.21
N GLY A 48 7.48 1.91 6.32
CA GLY A 48 6.21 2.61 6.52
C GLY A 48 5.47 2.14 7.76
N SER A 49 5.45 0.83 8.04
CA SER A 49 4.82 0.26 9.22
C SER A 49 5.51 0.71 10.51
N PHE A 50 6.85 0.73 10.52
CA PHE A 50 7.62 1.24 11.64
C PHE A 50 7.30 2.72 11.93
N VAL A 51 7.40 3.57 10.90
CA VAL A 51 7.12 5.01 11.03
C VAL A 51 5.67 5.25 11.45
N GLY A 52 4.72 4.52 10.87
CA GLY A 52 3.29 4.66 11.17
C GLY A 52 2.95 4.30 12.61
N VAL A 53 3.45 3.16 13.12
CA VAL A 53 3.21 2.73 14.50
C VAL A 53 3.94 3.66 15.50
N TYR A 54 5.18 4.04 15.20
CA TYR A 54 5.94 4.98 16.04
C TYR A 54 5.23 6.34 16.17
N LEU A 55 4.84 6.94 15.04
CA LEU A 55 4.08 8.20 15.05
C LEU A 55 2.72 8.02 15.73
N GLY A 56 2.06 6.88 15.54
CA GLY A 56 0.80 6.56 16.24
C GLY A 56 0.96 6.59 17.76
N GLY A 57 2.03 6.00 18.29
CA GLY A 57 2.37 6.04 19.71
C GLY A 57 2.63 7.46 20.20
N VAL A 58 3.50 8.21 19.52
CA VAL A 58 3.82 9.60 19.88
C VAL A 58 2.58 10.50 19.87
N LEU A 59 1.72 10.38 18.86
CA LEU A 59 0.47 11.13 18.77
C LEU A 59 -0.50 10.75 19.89
N TYR A 60 -0.57 9.47 20.26
CA TYR A 60 -1.37 9.03 21.38
C TYR A 60 -0.84 9.61 22.70
N ASP A 61 0.47 9.58 22.94
CA ASP A 61 1.08 10.13 24.15
C ASP A 61 0.85 11.64 24.28
N MET A 62 0.86 12.38 23.16
CA MET A 62 0.61 13.83 23.15
C MET A 62 -0.86 14.21 23.34
N TYR A 63 -1.79 13.51 22.67
CA TYR A 63 -3.21 13.90 22.63
C TYR A 63 -4.11 13.05 23.52
N GLY A 64 -3.60 11.97 24.11
CA GLY A 64 -4.36 11.02 24.93
C GLY A 64 -5.46 10.26 24.17
N SER A 65 -5.52 10.38 22.84
CA SER A 65 -6.58 9.78 22.02
C SER A 65 -6.09 9.40 20.62
N TYR A 66 -6.75 8.40 20.02
CA TYR A 66 -6.43 7.92 18.66
C TYR A 66 -7.11 8.72 17.56
N THR A 67 -7.94 9.72 17.87
CA THR A 67 -8.71 10.48 16.88
C THR A 67 -7.80 11.13 15.84
N THR A 68 -6.69 11.71 16.27
CA THR A 68 -5.70 12.32 15.38
C THR A 68 -5.02 11.27 14.47
N VAL A 69 -4.72 10.09 15.02
CA VAL A 69 -4.12 8.97 14.27
C VAL A 69 -5.06 8.50 13.15
N TRP A 70 -6.35 8.40 13.44
CA TRP A 70 -7.37 8.04 12.43
C TRP A 70 -7.47 9.06 11.29
N TRP A 71 -7.48 10.37 11.61
CA TRP A 71 -7.52 11.41 10.58
C TRP A 71 -6.27 11.43 9.70
N ILE A 72 -5.09 11.22 10.28
CA ILE A 72 -3.84 11.09 9.51
C ILE A 72 -3.90 9.85 8.61
N GLY A 73 -4.39 8.71 9.11
CA GLY A 73 -4.58 7.52 8.30
C GLY A 73 -5.49 7.74 7.09
N ILE A 74 -6.60 8.46 7.28
CA ILE A 74 -7.51 8.86 6.19
C ILE A 74 -6.79 9.76 5.17
N ALA A 75 -6.07 10.78 5.63
CA ALA A 75 -5.35 11.70 4.75
C ALA A 75 -4.29 10.99 3.91
N VAL A 76 -3.50 10.10 4.52
CA VAL A 76 -2.49 9.28 3.82
C VAL A 76 -3.14 8.32 2.82
N GLY A 77 -4.28 7.72 3.17
CA GLY A 77 -5.04 6.86 2.26
C GLY A 77 -5.56 7.60 1.02
N ILE A 78 -6.11 8.80 1.19
CA ILE A 78 -6.57 9.65 0.09
C ILE A 78 -5.38 10.06 -0.79
N PHE A 79 -4.28 10.53 -0.17
CA PHE A 79 -3.07 10.90 -0.89
C PHE A 79 -2.50 9.74 -1.71
N SER A 80 -2.45 8.55 -1.12
CA SER A 80 -2.03 7.33 -1.81
C SER A 80 -2.92 7.05 -3.02
N SER A 81 -4.25 7.08 -2.87
CA SER A 81 -5.19 6.87 -3.97
C SER A 81 -4.95 7.85 -5.13
N LEU A 82 -4.78 9.14 -4.82
CA LEU A 82 -4.53 10.19 -5.82
C LEU A 82 -3.24 9.97 -6.63
N ILE A 83 -2.16 9.54 -5.97
CA ILE A 83 -0.88 9.26 -6.65
C ILE A 83 -0.96 8.05 -7.57
N HIS A 84 -1.83 7.08 -7.26
CA HIS A 84 -1.98 5.88 -8.07
C HIS A 84 -2.88 6.08 -9.30
N LEU A 85 -3.76 7.09 -9.33
CA LEU A 85 -4.63 7.39 -10.48
C LEU A 85 -3.90 7.53 -11.84
N PRO A 86 -2.73 8.20 -11.96
CA PRO A 86 -2.03 8.33 -13.24
C PRO A 86 -1.21 7.09 -13.66
N VAL A 87 -1.19 6.00 -12.88
CA VAL A 87 -0.39 4.81 -13.19
C VAL A 87 -0.92 4.12 -14.45
N ARG A 88 -0.11 4.07 -15.50
CA ARG A 88 -0.44 3.39 -16.77
C ARG A 88 0.15 1.98 -16.77
N GLU A 89 -0.72 0.98 -16.80
CA GLU A 89 -0.37 -0.44 -16.82
C GLU A 89 -0.02 -0.96 -18.23
N LYS A 90 0.82 -0.22 -18.98
CA LYS A 90 1.23 -0.67 -20.31
C LYS A 90 2.39 -1.67 -20.17
N PRO A 91 2.28 -2.91 -20.69
CA PRO A 91 3.42 -3.81 -20.74
C PRO A 91 4.53 -3.16 -21.58
N LEU A 92 5.78 -3.30 -21.12
CA LEU A 92 6.95 -2.87 -21.90
C LEU A 92 6.89 -3.60 -23.25
N ASN A 93 6.60 -2.85 -24.31
CA ASN A 93 6.44 -3.39 -25.65
C ASN A 93 7.78 -4.00 -26.07
N ARG A 94 7.88 -5.33 -26.06
CA ARG A 94 9.05 -6.07 -26.56
C ARG A 94 9.03 -6.10 -28.09
N SER A 95 8.83 -4.94 -28.71
CA SER A 95 8.97 -4.72 -30.15
C SER A 95 10.25 -3.94 -30.40
N ASN A 96 11.39 -4.65 -30.34
CA ASN A 96 12.67 -4.32 -30.99
C ASN A 96 13.78 -5.28 -30.52
N ARG A 97 13.61 -6.56 -30.81
CA ARG A 97 14.76 -7.39 -31.19
C ARG A 97 14.44 -7.98 -32.56
N ILE A 98 14.86 -7.20 -33.56
CA ILE A 98 15.21 -7.67 -34.90
C ILE A 98 16.13 -8.87 -34.79
#